data_AF-A0A359KI77-F1
#
_entry.id   AF-A0A359KI77-F1
#
_cell.length_a   1.000
_cell.length_b   1.000
_cell.length_c   1.000
_cell.angle_alpha   90.00
_cell.angle_beta   90.00
_cell.angle_gamma   90.00
#
_symmetry.space_group_name_H-M   'P 1'
#
loop_
_entity.id
_entity.type
_entity.pdbx_description
1 polymer ?
#
loop_
_entity_poly.entity_id
_entity_poly.type
_entity_poly.pdbx_seq_one_letter_code
_entity_poly.pdbx_strand_id
1 'polypeptide(L)'
;MKEQWLKKALISEYAKLLGELQRIEKPPKYETRLKPDRDRFLAEAPQREARRQQIHEGLPHIAYVIRMFEPEWDDTTVKPIRPRAANTGLPPEGIGGAAMDILREASEPLTIAEIVDLIADKNGFVLDTVELRQKYHTAVNNQIKKTYQPFVRRIPGKPDQFIAHID
;
A
#
# COMPACT_ATOMS: atom_id res chain seq x y z
N MET A 1 -27.75 -10.09 -8.95
CA MET A 1 -26.78 -9.57 -7.95
C MET A 1 -25.32 -9.84 -8.31
N LYS A 2 -24.92 -11.09 -8.64
CA LYS A 2 -23.53 -11.45 -8.98
C LYS A 2 -22.98 -10.76 -10.23
N GLU A 3 -23.76 -10.69 -11.31
CA GLU A 3 -23.33 -10.07 -12.58
C GLU A 3 -23.03 -8.57 -12.45
N GLN A 4 -23.82 -7.86 -11.66
CA GLN A 4 -23.62 -6.42 -11.46
C GLN A 4 -22.39 -6.10 -10.60
N TRP A 5 -22.03 -7.00 -9.67
CA TRP A 5 -20.76 -6.91 -8.96
C TRP A 5 -19.58 -7.15 -9.91
N LEU A 6 -19.64 -8.20 -10.74
CA LEU A 6 -18.58 -8.53 -11.69
C LEU A 6 -18.34 -7.39 -12.67
N LYS A 7 -19.41 -6.82 -13.25
CA LYS A 7 -19.31 -5.65 -14.13
C LYS A 7 -18.60 -4.48 -13.45
N LYS A 8 -19.00 -4.13 -12.21
CA LYS A 8 -18.36 -3.04 -11.45
C LYS A 8 -16.89 -3.34 -11.16
N ALA A 9 -16.56 -4.60 -10.85
CA ALA A 9 -15.19 -5.03 -10.63
C ALA A 9 -14.34 -4.86 -11.90
N LEU A 10 -14.85 -5.29 -13.06
CA LEU A 10 -14.17 -5.15 -14.35
C LEU A 10 -13.97 -3.68 -14.74
N ILE A 11 -14.99 -2.82 -14.58
CA ILE A 11 -14.86 -1.38 -14.83
C ILE A 11 -13.82 -0.74 -13.91
N SER A 12 -13.81 -1.13 -12.63
CA SER A 12 -12.81 -0.67 -11.66
C SER A 12 -11.41 -1.09 -12.07
N GLU A 13 -11.25 -2.34 -12.53
CA GLU A 13 -9.95 -2.86 -12.96
C GLU A 13 -9.46 -2.19 -14.25
N TYR A 14 -10.35 -2.00 -15.24
CA TYR A 14 -10.07 -1.21 -16.44
C TYR A 14 -9.57 0.19 -16.09
N ALA A 15 -10.28 0.89 -15.19
CA ALA A 15 -9.91 2.23 -14.76
C ALA A 15 -8.56 2.27 -14.02
N LYS A 16 -8.22 1.24 -13.22
CA LYS A 16 -6.91 1.14 -12.55
C LYS A 16 -5.79 0.92 -13.55
N LEU A 17 -5.98 0.05 -14.55
CA LEU A 17 -4.99 -0.22 -15.59
C LEU A 17 -4.74 1.04 -16.44
N LEU A 18 -5.78 1.82 -16.77
CA LEU A 18 -5.61 3.14 -17.38
C LEU A 18 -4.79 4.09 -16.50
N GLY A 19 -5.01 4.07 -15.18
CA GLY A 19 -4.25 4.89 -14.25
C GLY A 19 -2.79 4.46 -14.10
N GLU A 20 -2.53 3.16 -14.17
CA GLU A 20 -1.18 2.58 -14.21
C GLU A 20 -0.46 2.98 -15.49
N LEU A 21 -1.11 2.82 -16.65
CA LEU A 21 -0.58 3.24 -17.95
C LEU A 21 -0.22 4.73 -17.96
N GLN A 22 -1.13 5.59 -17.48
CA GLN A 22 -0.87 7.03 -17.37
C GLN A 22 0.37 7.31 -16.51
N ARG A 23 0.60 6.54 -15.44
CA ARG A 23 1.76 6.70 -14.55
C ARG A 23 3.05 6.26 -15.23
N ILE A 24 3.03 5.18 -16.01
CA ILE A 24 4.18 4.70 -16.78
C ILE A 24 4.60 5.75 -17.82
N GLU A 25 3.63 6.31 -18.56
CA GLU A 25 3.88 7.30 -19.62
C GLU A 25 4.21 8.69 -19.08
N LYS A 26 3.55 9.10 -17.98
CA LYS A 26 3.68 10.41 -17.35
C LYS A 26 3.92 10.24 -15.85
N PRO A 27 5.15 9.84 -15.47
CA PRO A 27 5.47 9.58 -14.07
C PRO A 27 5.27 10.84 -13.22
N PRO A 28 4.79 10.69 -11.98
CA PRO A 28 4.73 11.79 -11.02
C PRO A 28 6.10 12.44 -10.83
N LYS A 29 6.13 13.76 -10.63
CA LYS A 29 7.39 14.51 -10.48
C LYS A 29 8.31 13.92 -9.41
N TYR A 30 7.79 13.38 -8.31
CA TYR A 30 8.63 12.82 -7.25
C TYR A 30 9.42 11.57 -7.68
N GLU A 31 8.98 10.83 -8.71
CA GLU A 31 9.74 9.66 -9.23
C GLU A 31 10.94 10.08 -10.09
N THR A 32 10.98 11.33 -10.55
CA THR A 32 11.99 11.80 -11.51
C THR A 32 12.73 13.07 -11.07
N ARG A 33 12.31 13.69 -9.97
CA ARG A 33 12.86 14.97 -9.48
C ARG A 33 14.22 14.83 -8.83
N LEU A 34 14.39 13.86 -7.93
CA LEU A 34 15.67 13.64 -7.24
C LEU A 34 16.53 12.67 -8.06
N LYS A 35 17.84 12.89 -8.07
CA LYS A 35 18.80 12.03 -8.78
C LYS A 35 18.65 10.53 -8.45
N PRO A 36 18.63 10.10 -7.17
CA PRO A 36 18.47 8.67 -6.85
C PRO A 36 17.13 8.09 -7.34
N ASP A 37 16.04 8.85 -7.20
CA ASP A 37 14.71 8.42 -7.68
C ASP A 37 14.71 8.28 -9.20
N ARG A 38 15.31 9.25 -9.90
CA ARG A 38 15.45 9.23 -11.37
C ARG A 38 16.31 8.06 -11.84
N ASP A 39 17.41 7.76 -11.16
CA ASP A 39 18.29 6.64 -11.51
C ASP A 39 17.56 5.30 -11.33
N ARG A 40 16.81 5.13 -10.22
CA ARG A 40 15.93 3.97 -10.01
C ARG A 40 14.87 3.88 -11.09
N PHE A 41 14.21 5.00 -11.41
CA PHE A 41 13.24 5.08 -12.48
C PHE A 41 13.89 4.62 -13.79
N LEU A 42 15.03 5.16 -14.21
CA LEU A 42 15.68 4.74 -15.46
C LEU A 42 16.09 3.26 -15.47
N ALA A 43 16.58 2.71 -14.35
CA ALA A 43 16.96 1.31 -14.24
C ALA A 43 15.77 0.35 -14.45
N GLU A 44 14.58 0.74 -13.99
CA GLU A 44 13.33 -0.03 -14.13
C GLU A 44 12.62 0.14 -15.50
N ALA A 45 13.25 0.84 -16.46
CA ALA A 45 12.64 1.12 -17.76
C ALA A 45 12.22 -0.14 -18.55
N PRO A 46 13.01 -1.24 -18.61
CA PRO A 46 12.62 -2.45 -19.31
C PRO A 46 11.35 -3.09 -18.71
N GLN A 47 11.25 -3.14 -17.37
CA GLN A 47 10.08 -3.70 -16.69
C GLN A 47 8.83 -2.85 -16.93
N ARG A 48 8.97 -1.52 -16.88
CA ARG A 48 7.86 -0.61 -17.17
C ARG A 48 7.39 -0.71 -18.62
N GLU A 49 8.30 -0.86 -19.58
CA GLU A 49 7.93 -1.02 -20.99
C GLU A 49 7.21 -2.36 -21.23
N ALA A 50 7.72 -3.45 -20.66
CA ALA A 50 7.02 -4.74 -20.70
C ALA A 50 5.62 -4.65 -20.08
N ARG A 51 5.48 -3.97 -18.94
CA ARG A 51 4.19 -3.76 -18.29
C ARG A 51 3.26 -2.87 -19.12
N ARG A 52 3.79 -1.83 -19.77
CA ARG A 52 3.05 -0.96 -20.71
C ARG A 52 2.42 -1.77 -21.83
N GLN A 53 3.21 -2.66 -22.45
CA GLN A 53 2.76 -3.53 -23.53
C GLN A 53 1.66 -4.48 -23.05
N GLN A 54 1.85 -5.14 -21.90
CA GLN A 54 0.82 -6.01 -21.31
C GLN A 54 -0.50 -5.27 -21.07
N ILE A 55 -0.45 -4.02 -20.60
CA ILE A 55 -1.66 -3.22 -20.36
C ILE A 55 -2.34 -2.87 -21.70
N HIS A 56 -1.57 -2.44 -22.71
CA HIS A 56 -2.12 -2.16 -24.04
C HIS A 56 -2.78 -3.38 -24.68
N GLU A 57 -2.21 -4.57 -24.50
CA GLU A 57 -2.79 -5.82 -24.98
C GLU A 57 -4.02 -6.23 -24.17
N GLY A 58 -4.01 -6.04 -22.84
CA GLY A 58 -5.08 -6.48 -21.94
C GLY A 58 -6.33 -5.60 -21.93
N LEU A 59 -6.19 -4.28 -22.08
CA LEU A 59 -7.32 -3.33 -21.99
C LEU A 59 -8.46 -3.65 -22.99
N PRO A 60 -8.20 -3.90 -24.29
CA PRO A 60 -9.26 -4.27 -25.24
C PRO A 60 -10.05 -5.52 -24.83
N HIS A 61 -9.39 -6.51 -24.22
CA HIS A 61 -10.06 -7.72 -23.76
C HIS A 61 -11.00 -7.45 -22.58
N ILE A 62 -10.57 -6.64 -21.61
CA ILE A 62 -11.44 -6.25 -20.49
C ILE A 62 -12.61 -5.42 -21.00
N ALA A 63 -12.37 -4.48 -21.93
CA ALA A 63 -13.42 -3.67 -22.52
C ALA A 63 -14.46 -4.54 -23.25
N TYR A 64 -14.01 -5.54 -24.00
CA TYR A 64 -14.89 -6.50 -24.66
C TYR A 64 -15.78 -7.25 -23.66
N VAL A 65 -15.20 -7.77 -22.57
CA VAL A 65 -15.97 -8.49 -21.54
C VAL A 65 -16.98 -7.55 -20.85
N ILE A 66 -16.63 -6.29 -20.59
CA ILE A 66 -17.60 -5.32 -20.04
C ILE A 66 -18.75 -5.09 -21.02
N ARG A 67 -18.47 -4.95 -22.32
CA ARG A 67 -19.49 -4.77 -23.36
C ARG A 67 -20.40 -5.99 -23.55
N MET A 68 -19.96 -7.19 -23.15
CA MET A 68 -20.86 -8.35 -23.08
C MET A 68 -21.98 -8.17 -22.03
N PHE A 69 -21.73 -7.40 -20.97
CA PHE A 69 -22.73 -7.08 -19.94
C PHE A 69 -23.45 -5.74 -20.21
N GLU A 70 -22.81 -4.81 -20.92
CA GLU A 70 -23.34 -3.48 -21.23
C GLU A 70 -22.84 -3.03 -22.61
N PRO A 71 -23.53 -3.40 -23.71
CA PRO A 71 -23.06 -3.15 -25.08
C PRO A 71 -22.81 -1.68 -25.40
N GLU A 72 -23.59 -0.78 -24.79
CA GLU A 72 -23.50 0.68 -24.94
C GLU A 72 -22.37 1.31 -24.09
N TRP A 73 -21.58 0.51 -23.38
CA TRP A 73 -20.51 1.01 -22.53
C TRP A 73 -19.35 1.60 -23.37
N ASP A 74 -19.10 2.88 -23.17
CA ASP A 74 -18.05 3.65 -23.82
C ASP A 74 -16.82 3.79 -22.91
N ASP A 75 -15.75 3.09 -23.28
CA ASP A 75 -14.48 3.07 -22.56
C ASP A 75 -13.72 4.40 -22.62
N THR A 76 -14.01 5.26 -23.60
CA THR A 76 -13.37 6.58 -23.74
C THR A 76 -13.77 7.56 -22.63
N THR A 77 -14.90 7.30 -21.97
CA THR A 77 -15.42 8.11 -20.86
C THR A 77 -14.86 7.71 -19.50
N VAL A 78 -14.14 6.59 -19.42
CA VAL A 78 -13.65 6.04 -18.15
C VAL A 78 -12.53 6.90 -17.60
N LYS A 79 -12.73 7.43 -16.39
CA LYS A 79 -11.69 8.19 -15.69
C LYS A 79 -10.63 7.25 -15.13
N PRO A 80 -9.34 7.44 -15.45
CA PRO A 80 -8.27 6.63 -14.88
C PRO A 80 -8.24 6.72 -13.35
N ILE A 81 -8.25 5.57 -12.68
CA ILE A 81 -8.00 5.47 -11.24
C ILE A 81 -6.51 5.25 -11.07
N ARG A 82 -5.79 6.28 -10.61
CA ARG A 82 -4.37 6.13 -10.33
C ARG A 82 -4.18 5.08 -9.24
N PRO A 83 -3.43 4.00 -9.50
CA PRO A 83 -3.03 3.11 -8.43
C PRO A 83 -2.30 3.95 -7.39
N ARG A 84 -2.74 3.85 -6.14
CA ARG A 84 -1.93 4.36 -5.03
C ARG A 84 -0.56 3.73 -5.20
N ALA A 85 0.49 4.53 -5.08
CA ALA A 85 1.82 3.97 -5.03
C ALA A 85 1.76 2.83 -4.01
N ALA A 86 2.23 1.63 -4.37
CA ALA A 86 2.56 0.65 -3.35
C ALA A 86 3.42 1.44 -2.38
N ASN A 87 2.97 1.55 -1.13
CA ASN A 87 3.76 2.21 -0.12
C ASN A 87 4.98 1.31 0.05
N THR A 88 6.03 1.54 -0.72
CA THR A 88 7.28 0.80 -0.63
C THR A 88 7.76 0.92 0.81
N GLY A 89 7.82 -0.23 1.50
CA GLY A 89 8.15 -0.29 2.93
C GLY A 89 7.00 -0.02 3.90
N LEU A 90 5.72 -0.09 3.50
CA LEU A 90 4.61 -0.20 4.46
C LEU A 90 4.00 -1.60 4.41
N PRO A 91 3.66 -2.17 5.58
CA PRO A 91 2.97 -3.46 5.66
C PRO A 91 1.63 -3.45 4.90
N PRO A 92 1.20 -4.57 4.31
CA PRO A 92 -0.04 -4.66 3.53
C PRO A 92 -1.29 -4.33 4.37
N GLU A 93 -1.31 -4.68 5.64
CA GLU A 93 -2.32 -4.33 6.65
C GLU A 93 -2.17 -2.90 7.21
N GLY A 94 -1.15 -2.17 6.77
CA GLY A 94 -0.76 -0.86 7.29
C GLY A 94 -0.03 -0.96 8.65
N ILE A 95 0.55 0.17 9.08
CA ILE A 95 1.38 0.23 10.30
C ILE A 95 0.63 -0.16 11.57
N GLY A 96 -0.67 0.11 11.64
CA GLY A 96 -1.50 -0.29 12.77
C GLY A 96 -1.72 -1.81 12.84
N GLY A 97 -2.01 -2.44 11.70
CA GLY A 97 -2.18 -3.89 11.61
C GLY A 97 -0.88 -4.62 11.95
N ALA A 98 0.24 -4.19 11.37
CA ALA A 98 1.54 -4.79 11.62
C ALA A 98 1.98 -4.68 13.09
N ALA A 99 1.69 -3.55 13.73
CA ALA A 99 1.95 -3.38 15.15
C ALA A 99 1.16 -4.38 16.00
N MET A 100 -0.09 -4.69 15.63
CA MET A 100 -0.90 -5.69 16.32
C MET A 100 -0.42 -7.11 16.05
N ASP A 101 -0.01 -7.44 14.84
CA ASP A 101 0.54 -8.76 14.53
C ASP A 101 1.81 -9.03 15.33
N ILE A 102 2.70 -8.04 15.44
CA ILE A 102 3.87 -8.12 16.32
C ILE A 102 3.47 -8.29 17.78
N LEU A 103 2.53 -7.50 18.29
CA LEU A 103 2.09 -7.60 19.69
C LEU A 103 1.41 -8.94 20.02
N ARG A 104 0.77 -9.58 19.03
CA ARG A 104 0.17 -10.92 19.17
C ARG A 104 1.22 -12.04 19.17
N GLU A 105 2.28 -11.86 18.40
CA GLU A 105 3.41 -12.81 18.32
C GLU A 105 4.41 -12.64 19.47
N ALA A 106 4.44 -11.46 20.11
CA ALA A 106 5.38 -11.14 21.17
C ALA A 106 5.09 -11.91 22.47
N SER A 107 6.09 -12.60 22.99
CA SER A 107 6.05 -13.26 24.31
C SER A 107 6.30 -12.31 25.48
N GLU A 108 6.87 -11.14 25.21
CA GLU A 108 7.24 -10.14 26.21
C GLU A 108 6.67 -8.76 25.85
N PRO A 109 6.42 -7.88 26.84
CA PRO A 109 5.96 -6.53 26.58
C PRO A 109 6.99 -5.71 25.80
N LEU A 110 6.54 -5.04 24.74
CA LEU A 110 7.38 -4.25 23.84
C LEU A 110 7.08 -2.76 23.94
N THR A 111 8.12 -1.94 23.78
CA THR A 111 8.01 -0.49 23.61
C THR A 111 7.59 -0.14 22.19
N ILE A 112 7.10 1.08 21.98
CA ILE A 112 6.77 1.56 20.61
C ILE A 112 8.00 1.54 19.69
N ALA A 113 9.18 1.84 20.22
CA ALA A 113 10.42 1.82 19.46
C ALA A 113 10.73 0.39 18.96
N GLU A 114 10.66 -0.59 19.86
CA GLU A 114 10.89 -2.01 19.51
C GLU A 114 9.83 -2.52 18.52
N ILE A 115 8.56 -2.15 18.69
CA ILE A 115 7.52 -2.50 17.70
C ILE A 115 7.88 -1.93 16.33
N VAL A 116 8.30 -0.67 16.25
CA VAL A 116 8.68 -0.03 14.99
C VAL A 116 9.89 -0.70 14.34
N ASP A 117 10.91 -1.07 15.13
CA ASP A 117 12.08 -1.80 14.63
C ASP A 117 11.68 -3.20 14.10
N LEU A 118 10.81 -3.92 14.82
CA LEU A 118 10.29 -5.22 14.38
C LEU A 118 9.42 -5.12 13.11
N ILE A 119 8.63 -4.04 12.95
CA ILE A 119 7.90 -3.78 11.70
C ILE A 119 8.90 -3.59 10.54
N ALA A 120 9.95 -2.79 10.77
CA ALA A 120 10.97 -2.50 9.77
C ALA A 120 11.71 -3.77 9.33
N ASP A 121 12.11 -4.61 10.29
CA ASP A 121 12.79 -5.88 10.05
C ASP A 121 11.89 -6.87 9.28
N LYS A 122 10.64 -7.08 9.74
CA LYS A 122 9.70 -8.02 9.11
C LYS A 122 9.30 -7.63 7.68
N ASN A 123 9.36 -6.34 7.36
CA ASN A 123 8.96 -5.79 6.07
C ASN A 123 10.14 -5.29 5.21
N GLY A 124 11.38 -5.50 5.64
CA GLY A 124 12.59 -5.25 4.87
C GLY A 124 12.83 -3.77 4.51
N PHE A 125 12.48 -2.82 5.40
CA PHE A 125 12.78 -1.40 5.17
C PHE A 125 13.69 -0.82 6.26
N VAL A 126 14.50 0.18 5.89
CA VAL A 126 15.53 0.76 6.77
C VAL A 126 15.03 2.06 7.40
N LEU A 127 15.20 2.17 8.72
CA LEU A 127 14.90 3.37 9.51
C LEU A 127 16.19 4.18 9.79
N ASP A 128 16.75 4.77 8.74
CA ASP A 128 18.07 5.44 8.76
C ASP A 128 18.05 6.90 9.25
N THR A 129 16.87 7.52 9.31
CA THR A 129 16.71 8.91 9.77
C THR A 129 15.86 9.02 11.03
N VAL A 130 16.19 10.00 11.87
CA VAL A 130 15.42 10.34 13.09
C VAL A 130 13.99 10.73 12.73
N GLU A 131 13.79 11.49 11.65
CA GLU A 131 12.46 11.90 11.17
C GLU A 131 11.59 10.70 10.79
N LEU A 132 12.16 9.72 10.09
CA LEU A 132 11.44 8.52 9.69
C LEU A 132 11.07 7.66 10.89
N ARG A 133 12.00 7.45 11.83
CA ARG A 133 11.73 6.78 13.11
C ARG A 133 10.61 7.47 13.88
N GLN A 134 10.66 8.78 13.99
CA GLN A 134 9.63 9.55 14.70
C GLN A 134 8.26 9.47 14.01
N LYS A 135 8.22 9.49 12.68
CA LYS A 135 6.99 9.33 11.90
C LYS A 135 6.31 7.99 12.22
N TYR A 136 7.06 6.89 12.19
CA TYR A 136 6.53 5.56 12.48
C TYR A 136 6.18 5.37 13.95
N HIS A 137 7.01 5.88 14.86
CA HIS A 137 6.71 5.90 16.29
C HIS A 137 5.38 6.60 16.56
N THR A 138 5.18 7.80 16.01
CA THR A 138 3.92 8.54 16.15
C THR A 138 2.75 7.78 15.53
N ALA A 139 2.94 7.14 14.37
CA ALA A 139 1.91 6.35 13.72
C ALA A 139 1.47 5.15 14.57
N VAL A 140 2.41 4.32 15.04
CA VAL A 140 2.13 3.16 15.90
C VAL A 140 1.46 3.60 17.20
N ASN A 141 2.02 4.60 17.89
CA ASN A 141 1.46 5.12 19.14
C ASN A 141 0.01 5.63 18.98
N ASN A 142 -0.28 6.33 17.89
CA ASN A 142 -1.63 6.81 17.59
C ASN A 142 -2.60 5.66 17.31
N GLN A 143 -2.17 4.63 16.58
CA GLN A 143 -3.00 3.47 16.28
C GLN A 143 -3.31 2.66 17.54
N ILE A 144 -2.31 2.41 18.39
CA ILE A 144 -2.51 1.74 19.69
C ILE A 144 -3.47 2.54 20.57
N LYS A 145 -3.29 3.86 20.68
CA LYS A 145 -4.15 4.69 21.54
C LYS A 145 -5.59 4.82 21.04
N LYS A 146 -5.81 4.89 19.72
CA LYS A 146 -7.13 5.21 19.14
C LYS A 146 -7.92 3.98 18.73
N THR A 147 -7.25 2.98 18.20
CA THR A 147 -7.90 1.84 17.53
C THR A 147 -7.73 0.57 18.34
N TYR A 148 -6.54 0.31 18.86
CA TYR A 148 -6.21 -0.97 19.49
C TYR A 148 -6.15 -0.95 21.01
N GLN A 149 -6.49 0.16 21.65
CA GLN A 149 -6.50 0.30 23.10
C GLN A 149 -7.24 -0.84 23.81
N PRO A 150 -8.40 -1.34 23.32
CA PRO A 150 -9.10 -2.46 23.97
C PRO A 150 -8.36 -3.81 23.90
N PHE A 151 -7.42 -3.96 22.96
CA PHE A 151 -6.76 -5.23 22.65
C PHE A 151 -5.30 -5.29 23.15
N VAL A 152 -4.84 -4.25 23.83
CA VAL A 152 -3.44 -4.10 24.24
C VAL A 152 -3.39 -3.66 25.70
N ARG A 153 -2.66 -4.41 26.52
CA ARG A 153 -2.37 -4.01 27.89
C ARG A 153 -1.16 -3.08 27.90
N ARG A 154 -1.37 -1.83 28.34
CA ARG A 154 -0.29 -0.88 28.61
C ARG A 154 0.33 -1.19 29.98
N ILE A 155 1.65 -1.29 30.01
CA ILE A 155 2.48 -1.41 31.21
C ILE A 155 3.21 -0.07 31.39
N PRO A 156 2.82 0.74 32.39
CA PRO A 156 3.42 2.06 32.60
C PRO A 156 4.92 1.96 32.90
N GLY A 157 5.73 2.82 32.26
CA GLY A 157 7.19 2.81 32.40
C GLY A 157 7.87 4.04 31.78
N LYS A 158 9.21 4.01 31.71
CA LYS A 158 10.03 5.00 30.98
C LYS A 158 10.99 4.28 30.02
N PRO A 159 10.56 3.87 28.81
CA PRO A 159 9.25 4.11 28.17
C PRO A 159 8.15 3.13 28.60
N ASP A 160 6.90 3.46 28.28
CA ASP A 160 5.76 2.52 28.42
C ASP A 160 5.94 1.31 27.50
N GLN A 161 5.48 0.15 27.98
CA GLN A 161 5.46 -1.09 27.22
C GLN A 161 4.03 -1.56 26.95
N PHE A 162 3.88 -2.40 25.94
CA PHE A 162 2.62 -2.87 25.40
C PHE A 162 2.70 -4.37 25.13
N ILE A 163 1.65 -5.11 25.48
CA ILE A 163 1.50 -6.53 25.17
C ILE A 163 0.06 -6.79 24.72
N ALA A 164 -0.16 -7.71 23.79
CA ALA A 164 -1.52 -8.06 23.39
C ALA A 164 -2.33 -8.61 24.58
N HIS A 165 -3.61 -8.27 24.63
CA HIS A 165 -4.56 -8.91 25.51
C HIS A 165 -5.03 -10.19 24.82
N ILE A 166 -4.62 -11.34 25.34
CA ILE A 166 -5.09 -12.65 24.90
C ILE A 166 -6.24 -13.01 25.84
N ASP A 167 -7.47 -12.79 25.36
CA ASP A 167 -8.67 -13.44 25.93
C ASP A 167 -8.80 -14.85 25.36
#